data_AF-A0A0B7H940-F1
#
_entry.id   AF-A0A0B7H940-F1
#
_cell.length_a   1.000
_cell.length_b   1.000
_cell.length_c   1.000
_cell.angle_alpha   90.00
_cell.angle_beta   90.00
_cell.angle_gamma   90.00
#
_symmetry.space_group_name_H-M   'P 1'
#
loop_
_entity.id
_entity.type
_entity.pdbx_description
1 polymer ?
#
loop_
_entity_poly.entity_id
_entity_poly.type
_entity_poly.pdbx_seq_one_letter_code
_entity_poly.pdbx_strand_id
1 'polypeptide(L)'
;MKKKKFDFSKVLEFLKKYQHYFMASAFILFVYLIVKSLFFGKKDKPNTDVKDAPPVDTKGSKMTIVEARAKSERLLLAMNSPAGTDEDEIQRVLRGISKSDYNMIYEAFGLRSYNRILGESALFSFLGVDLDLTQWLMHELSASEMNELRLLNPNLPI
;
A
#
# COMPACT_ATOMS: atom_id res chain seq x y z
N MET A 1 50.27 -15.96 -31.53
CA MET A 1 49.10 -15.10 -31.24
C MET A 1 49.35 -14.33 -29.94
N LYS A 2 49.64 -13.02 -29.98
CA LYS A 2 49.79 -12.21 -28.75
C LYS A 2 48.40 -11.82 -28.24
N LYS A 3 48.03 -12.28 -27.04
CA LYS A 3 46.79 -11.86 -26.35
C LYS A 3 46.92 -10.38 -25.97
N LYS A 4 46.13 -9.50 -26.58
CA LYS A 4 46.01 -8.09 -26.18
C LYS A 4 45.44 -8.06 -24.75
N LYS A 5 46.24 -7.63 -23.77
CA LYS A 5 45.73 -7.43 -22.40
C LYS A 5 44.80 -6.23 -22.41
N PHE A 6 43.59 -6.44 -21.90
CA PHE A 6 42.58 -5.39 -21.74
C PHE A 6 43.04 -4.40 -20.68
N ASP A 7 43.02 -3.11 -21.04
CA ASP A 7 43.54 -2.05 -20.19
C ASP A 7 42.38 -1.36 -19.44
N PHE A 8 42.18 -1.79 -18.20
CA PHE A 8 41.13 -1.25 -17.32
C PHE A 8 41.32 0.23 -16.98
N SER A 9 42.55 0.75 -17.05
CA SER A 9 42.83 2.15 -16.70
C SER A 9 42.15 3.12 -17.66
N LYS A 10 42.18 2.81 -18.97
CA LYS A 10 41.52 3.59 -20.02
C LYS A 10 40.00 3.58 -19.91
N VAL A 11 39.44 2.46 -19.46
CA VAL A 11 37.99 2.35 -19.19
C VAL A 11 37.61 3.21 -17.99
N LEU A 12 38.43 3.22 -16.94
CA LEU A 12 38.19 4.04 -15.75
C LEU A 12 38.28 5.54 -16.05
N GLU A 13 39.25 5.95 -16.85
CA GLU A 13 39.38 7.34 -17.31
C GLU A 13 38.20 7.77 -18.17
N PHE A 14 37.73 6.90 -19.07
CA PHE A 14 36.53 7.13 -19.87
C PHE A 14 35.29 7.31 -18.97
N LEU A 15 35.10 6.41 -17.99
CA LEU A 15 33.98 6.50 -17.04
C LEU A 15 34.00 7.81 -16.24
N LYS A 16 35.16 8.19 -15.71
CA LYS A 16 35.33 9.46 -14.98
C LYS A 16 35.07 10.68 -15.87
N LYS A 17 35.55 10.65 -17.12
CA LYS A 17 35.36 11.73 -18.09
C LYS A 17 33.88 11.97 -18.42
N TYR A 18 33.09 10.91 -18.52
CA TYR A 18 31.67 10.99 -18.87
C TYR A 18 30.71 10.83 -17.68
N GLN A 19 31.21 10.80 -16.44
CA GLN A 19 30.38 10.59 -15.25
C GLN A 19 29.20 11.56 -15.15
N HIS A 20 29.39 12.82 -15.56
CA HIS A 20 28.33 13.84 -15.50
C HIS A 20 27.20 13.57 -16.50
N TYR A 21 27.48 12.93 -17.65
CA TYR A 21 26.46 12.51 -18.60
C TYR A 21 25.68 11.30 -18.08
N PHE A 22 26.35 10.36 -17.42
CA PHE A 22 25.68 9.25 -16.73
C PHE A 22 24.80 9.73 -15.57
N MET A 23 25.28 10.72 -14.79
CA MET A 23 24.49 11.33 -13.73
C MET A 23 23.29 12.09 -14.30
N ALA A 24 23.46 12.83 -15.40
CA ALA A 24 22.37 13.53 -16.06
C ALA A 24 21.34 12.57 -16.65
N SER A 25 21.77 11.48 -17.30
CA SER A 25 20.84 10.48 -17.84
C SER A 25 20.09 9.73 -16.74
N ALA A 26 20.78 9.38 -15.65
CA ALA A 26 20.16 8.79 -14.47
C ALA A 26 19.14 9.76 -13.82
N PHE A 27 19.48 11.05 -13.74
CA PHE A 27 18.58 12.06 -13.21
C PHE A 27 17.33 12.25 -14.09
N ILE A 28 17.49 12.30 -15.42
CA ILE A 28 16.36 12.39 -16.36
C ILE A 28 15.47 11.15 -16.23
N LEU A 29 16.06 9.96 -16.13
CA LEU A 29 15.31 8.73 -15.90
C LEU A 29 14.55 8.78 -14.57
N PHE A 30 15.21 9.25 -13.51
CA PHE A 30 14.59 9.41 -12.19
C PHE A 30 13.40 10.38 -12.23
N VAL A 31 13.56 11.57 -12.83
CA VAL A 31 12.48 12.55 -13.00
C VAL A 31 11.34 11.95 -13.83
N TYR A 32 11.65 11.25 -14.93
CA TYR A 32 10.64 10.57 -15.74
C TYR A 32 9.85 9.54 -14.93
N LEU A 33 10.51 8.74 -14.08
CA LEU A 33 9.85 7.78 -13.20
C LEU A 33 8.94 8.46 -12.17
N ILE A 34 9.36 9.58 -11.58
CA ILE A 34 8.55 10.38 -10.65
C ILE A 34 7.32 10.95 -11.37
N VAL A 35 7.50 11.59 -12.52
CA VAL A 35 6.39 12.16 -13.33
C VAL A 35 5.43 11.04 -13.75
N LYS A 36 5.95 9.92 -14.26
CA LYS A 36 5.13 8.77 -14.61
C LYS A 36 4.35 8.25 -13.39
N SER A 37 4.97 8.16 -12.22
CA SER A 37 4.30 7.72 -10.98
C SER A 37 3.19 8.68 -10.56
N LEU A 38 3.42 9.99 -10.64
CA LEU A 38 2.42 11.00 -10.25
C LEU A 38 1.24 11.07 -11.22
N PHE A 39 1.49 10.92 -12.52
CA PHE A 39 0.47 11.14 -13.56
C PHE A 39 -0.16 9.86 -14.13
N PHE A 40 0.48 8.69 -14.00
CA PHE A 40 -0.05 7.40 -14.50
C PHE A 40 -0.46 6.42 -13.39
N GLY A 41 -0.44 6.84 -12.12
CA GLY A 41 -0.72 6.00 -10.96
C GLY A 41 -2.20 5.68 -10.68
N LYS A 42 -3.16 6.25 -11.43
CA LYS A 42 -4.58 5.94 -11.28
C LYS A 42 -5.18 5.44 -12.60
N LYS A 43 -4.95 4.17 -12.89
CA LYS A 43 -5.95 3.38 -13.61
C LYS A 43 -6.48 2.40 -12.58
N ASP A 44 -7.73 2.63 -12.16
CA ASP A 44 -8.51 1.71 -11.35
C ASP A 44 -8.64 0.41 -12.15
N LYS A 45 -7.65 -0.47 -12.02
CA LYS A 45 -7.84 -1.85 -12.41
C LYS A 45 -8.77 -2.42 -11.33
N PRO A 46 -9.93 -2.99 -11.67
CA PRO A 46 -10.68 -3.77 -10.70
C PRO A 46 -9.71 -4.79 -10.10
N ASN A 47 -9.61 -4.78 -8.78
CA ASN A 47 -8.56 -5.43 -8.01
C ASN A 47 -8.67 -6.96 -8.22
N THR A 48 -7.94 -7.49 -9.21
CA THR A 48 -8.00 -8.92 -9.58
C THR A 48 -7.11 -9.81 -8.72
N ASP A 49 -6.32 -9.25 -7.81
CA ASP A 49 -5.33 -9.99 -6.99
C ASP A 49 -5.53 -9.82 -5.47
N VAL A 50 -6.74 -9.46 -5.00
CA VAL A 50 -7.04 -9.50 -3.57
C VAL A 50 -7.03 -10.95 -3.12
N LYS A 51 -6.05 -11.33 -2.29
CA LYS A 51 -6.02 -12.68 -1.71
C LYS A 51 -7.05 -12.76 -0.59
N ASP A 52 -7.65 -13.93 -0.44
CA ASP A 52 -8.61 -14.15 0.64
C ASP A 52 -7.91 -14.05 2.00
N ALA A 53 -8.49 -13.27 2.91
CA ALA A 53 -8.12 -13.28 4.31
C ALA A 53 -8.63 -14.56 4.98
N PRO A 54 -8.12 -14.93 6.17
CA PRO A 54 -8.70 -16.02 6.96
C PRO A 54 -10.22 -15.86 7.11
N PRO A 55 -11.02 -16.93 6.92
CA PRO A 55 -12.47 -16.83 6.97
C PRO A 55 -12.96 -16.42 8.37
N VAL A 56 -14.00 -15.59 8.41
CA VAL A 56 -14.58 -15.09 9.66
C VAL A 56 -16.10 -15.27 9.68
N ASP A 57 -16.72 -15.28 10.85
CA ASP A 57 -18.17 -15.46 10.94
C ASP A 57 -18.90 -14.16 10.60
N THR A 58 -19.54 -14.11 9.43
CA THR A 58 -20.34 -12.97 8.95
C THR A 58 -21.83 -13.11 9.28
N LYS A 59 -22.25 -14.19 9.96
CA LYS A 59 -23.66 -14.40 10.31
C LYS A 59 -24.18 -13.27 11.20
N GLY A 60 -25.39 -12.81 10.88
CA GLY A 60 -26.04 -11.70 11.59
C GLY A 60 -25.58 -10.31 11.15
N SER A 61 -24.73 -10.21 10.12
CA SER A 61 -24.47 -8.95 9.43
C SER A 61 -25.76 -8.43 8.79
N LYS A 62 -25.97 -7.12 8.84
CA LYS A 62 -27.04 -6.42 8.09
C LYS A 62 -26.51 -5.78 6.81
N MET A 63 -25.19 -5.78 6.64
CA MET A 63 -24.49 -5.18 5.52
C MET A 63 -24.55 -6.05 4.27
N THR A 64 -24.76 -5.42 3.12
CA THR A 64 -24.64 -6.09 1.82
C THR A 64 -23.18 -6.26 1.40
N ILE A 65 -22.89 -7.20 0.51
CA ILE A 65 -21.53 -7.41 -0.04
C ILE A 65 -21.01 -6.12 -0.73
N VAL A 66 -21.89 -5.38 -1.40
CA VAL A 66 -21.51 -4.14 -2.11
C VAL A 66 -21.13 -3.05 -1.12
N GLU A 67 -21.89 -2.89 -0.03
CA GLU A 67 -21.56 -1.94 1.04
C GLU A 67 -20.26 -2.32 1.76
N ALA A 68 -20.05 -3.60 2.02
CA ALA A 68 -18.82 -4.09 2.64
C ALA A 68 -17.60 -3.76 1.78
N ARG A 69 -17.68 -4.00 0.46
CA ARG A 69 -16.65 -3.60 -0.51
C ARG A 69 -16.45 -2.10 -0.56
N ALA A 70 -17.53 -1.32 -0.60
CA ALA A 70 -17.41 0.14 -0.63
C ALA A 70 -16.71 0.69 0.63
N LYS A 71 -17.01 0.11 1.80
CA LYS A 71 -16.35 0.46 3.06
C LYS A 71 -14.89 -0.02 3.11
N SER A 72 -14.58 -1.23 2.61
CA SER A 72 -13.20 -1.73 2.57
C SER A 72 -12.31 -0.87 1.68
N GLU A 73 -12.80 -0.41 0.52
CA GLU A 73 -12.07 0.52 -0.34
C GLU A 73 -11.89 1.90 0.31
N ARG A 74 -12.90 2.42 1.01
CA ARG A 74 -12.78 3.68 1.76
C ARG A 74 -11.71 3.58 2.85
N LEU A 75 -11.66 2.46 3.57
CA LEU A 75 -10.63 2.21 4.58
C LEU A 75 -9.26 2.13 3.94
N LEU A 76 -9.10 1.41 2.81
CA LEU A 76 -7.82 1.38 2.10
C LEU A 76 -7.40 2.80 1.69
N LEU A 77 -8.30 3.60 1.12
CA LEU A 77 -7.98 4.96 0.69
C LEU A 77 -7.58 5.87 1.86
N ALA A 78 -8.24 5.74 3.01
CA ALA A 78 -7.91 6.49 4.22
C ALA A 78 -6.54 6.08 4.78
N MET A 79 -6.20 4.80 4.69
CA MET A 79 -4.91 4.25 5.15
C MET A 79 -3.76 4.48 4.17
N ASN A 80 -4.04 4.47 2.86
CA ASN A 80 -3.04 4.54 1.79
C ASN A 80 -2.93 5.95 1.20
N SER A 81 -3.11 6.98 2.02
CA SER A 81 -3.10 8.38 1.58
C SER A 81 -1.66 8.94 1.55
N PRO A 82 -1.24 9.62 0.47
CA PRO A 82 0.10 10.22 0.38
C PRO A 82 0.40 11.29 1.42
N ALA A 83 -0.64 11.86 2.04
CA ALA A 83 -0.53 12.89 3.07
C ALA A 83 -0.43 12.31 4.50
N GLY A 84 -0.41 10.98 4.63
CA GLY A 84 -0.60 10.28 5.90
C GLY A 84 -2.01 9.69 6.00
N THR A 85 -2.23 8.92 7.07
CA THR A 85 -3.49 8.27 7.40
C THR A 85 -4.60 9.30 7.64
N ASP A 86 -5.83 9.03 7.17
CA ASP A 86 -7.03 9.83 7.49
C ASP A 86 -7.81 9.13 8.61
N GLU A 87 -7.45 9.44 9.86
CA GLU A 87 -8.00 8.78 11.04
C GLU A 87 -9.50 9.11 11.23
N ASP A 88 -9.90 10.33 10.90
CA ASP A 88 -11.28 10.79 10.97
C ASP A 88 -12.18 9.96 10.04
N GLU A 89 -11.71 9.66 8.83
CA GLU A 89 -12.43 8.80 7.89
C GLU A 89 -12.48 7.35 8.35
N ILE A 90 -11.39 6.80 8.89
CA ILE A 90 -11.39 5.45 9.49
C ILE A 90 -12.43 5.36 10.61
N GLN A 91 -12.40 6.32 11.54
CA GLN A 91 -13.38 6.39 12.62
C GLN A 91 -14.80 6.53 12.08
N ARG A 92 -15.04 7.35 11.06
CA ARG A 92 -16.36 7.54 10.44
C ARG A 92 -16.88 6.27 9.78
N VAL A 93 -16.02 5.52 9.10
CA VAL A 93 -16.40 4.27 8.41
C VAL A 93 -16.73 3.17 9.42
N LEU A 94 -15.94 3.06 10.48
CA LEU A 94 -16.04 2.00 11.49
C LEU A 94 -17.01 2.32 12.64
N ARG A 95 -17.42 3.58 12.83
CA ARG A 95 -18.29 3.99 13.93
C ARG A 95 -19.59 3.20 13.96
N GLY A 96 -19.83 2.53 15.09
CA GLY A 96 -21.11 1.90 15.42
C GLY A 96 -21.43 0.66 14.58
N ILE A 97 -20.45 0.11 13.85
CA ILE A 97 -20.63 -1.15 13.13
C ILE A 97 -20.63 -2.32 14.12
N SER A 98 -21.42 -3.35 13.80
CA SER A 98 -21.39 -4.58 14.59
C SER A 98 -20.16 -5.44 14.24
N LYS A 99 -19.86 -6.42 15.09
CA LYS A 99 -18.77 -7.39 14.82
C LYS A 99 -19.00 -8.16 13.51
N SER A 100 -20.23 -8.57 13.22
CA SER A 100 -20.56 -9.28 11.98
C SER A 100 -20.45 -8.38 10.74
N ASP A 101 -20.83 -7.10 10.86
CA ASP A 101 -20.62 -6.11 9.79
C ASP A 101 -19.13 -5.84 9.56
N TYR A 102 -18.33 -5.75 10.63
CA TYR A 102 -16.86 -5.64 10.51
C TYR A 102 -16.27 -6.86 9.79
N ASN A 103 -16.71 -8.07 10.14
CA ASN A 103 -16.26 -9.29 9.50
C ASN A 103 -16.57 -9.30 7.99
N MET A 104 -17.71 -8.76 7.57
CA MET A 104 -18.01 -8.59 6.14
C MET A 104 -17.04 -7.61 5.46
N ILE A 105 -16.69 -6.50 6.12
CA ILE A 105 -15.71 -5.54 5.60
C ILE A 105 -14.33 -6.18 5.55
N TYR A 106 -13.94 -6.94 6.57
CA TYR A 106 -12.68 -7.69 6.64
C TYR A 106 -12.55 -8.68 5.50
N GLU A 107 -13.58 -9.50 5.24
CA GLU A 107 -13.60 -10.42 4.08
C GLU A 107 -13.54 -9.66 2.75
N ALA A 108 -14.29 -8.56 2.62
CA ALA A 108 -14.26 -7.73 1.41
C ALA A 108 -12.93 -6.97 1.22
N PHE A 109 -12.18 -6.74 2.29
CA PHE A 109 -10.86 -6.13 2.25
C PHE A 109 -9.82 -7.15 1.78
N GLY A 110 -9.89 -8.39 2.29
CA GLY A 110 -8.97 -9.47 1.98
C GLY A 110 -7.56 -9.20 2.51
N LEU A 111 -6.55 -9.72 1.83
CA LEU A 111 -5.15 -9.36 2.06
C LEU A 111 -4.71 -8.37 0.99
N ARG A 112 -4.09 -7.26 1.41
CA ARG A 112 -3.59 -6.20 0.52
C ARG A 112 -2.14 -5.90 0.79
N SER A 113 -1.38 -5.61 -0.27
CA SER A 113 0.06 -5.37 -0.19
C SER A 113 0.36 -4.07 0.55
N TYR A 114 1.06 -4.18 1.66
CA TYR A 114 1.45 -3.06 2.51
C TYR A 114 2.93 -2.71 2.34
N ASN A 115 3.23 -1.45 2.07
CA ASN A 115 4.59 -0.92 2.09
C ASN A 115 4.66 0.39 2.89
N ARG A 116 5.39 0.37 4.00
CA ARG A 116 5.49 1.51 4.95
C ARG A 116 6.02 2.81 4.34
N ILE A 117 6.76 2.75 3.23
CA ILE A 117 7.40 3.93 2.62
C ILE A 117 6.59 4.45 1.42
N LEU A 118 5.89 3.57 0.70
CA LEU A 118 5.26 3.89 -0.59
C LEU A 118 3.78 3.49 -0.70
N GLY A 119 3.19 2.90 0.33
CA GLY A 119 1.82 2.39 0.30
C GLY A 119 1.62 1.21 -0.65
N GLU A 120 0.39 0.99 -1.11
CA GLU A 120 0.10 0.01 -2.18
C GLU A 120 0.59 0.56 -3.54
N SER A 121 1.89 0.45 -3.81
CA SER A 121 2.44 0.79 -5.13
C SER A 121 2.71 -0.48 -5.94
N ALA A 122 1.98 -0.65 -7.04
CA ALA A 122 2.11 -1.80 -7.94
C ALA A 122 3.52 -2.02 -8.52
N LEU A 123 4.39 -1.00 -8.49
CA LEU A 123 5.78 -1.11 -8.94
C LEU A 123 6.70 -1.82 -7.94
N PHE A 124 6.32 -1.86 -6.66
CA PHE A 124 7.12 -2.38 -5.56
C PHE A 124 6.34 -3.35 -4.66
N SER A 125 5.22 -3.91 -5.12
CA SER A 125 4.43 -4.85 -4.32
C SER A 125 5.22 -6.10 -3.90
N PHE A 126 6.26 -6.47 -4.66
CA PHE A 126 7.19 -7.55 -4.29
C PHE A 126 8.03 -7.25 -3.02
N LEU A 127 8.12 -5.99 -2.60
CA LEU A 127 8.76 -5.57 -1.36
C LEU A 127 7.75 -5.39 -0.22
N GLY A 128 6.45 -5.42 -0.53
CA GLY A 128 5.39 -5.30 0.46
C GLY A 128 5.08 -6.65 1.12
N VAL A 129 4.47 -6.58 2.30
CA VAL A 129 3.88 -7.76 2.97
C VAL A 129 2.38 -7.69 2.79
N ASP A 130 1.75 -8.80 2.47
CA ASP A 130 0.29 -8.85 2.39
C ASP A 130 -0.29 -8.85 3.80
N LEU A 131 -1.09 -7.84 4.10
CA LEU A 131 -1.71 -7.62 5.40
C LEU A 131 -3.22 -7.62 5.27
N ASP A 132 -3.90 -8.15 6.29
CA ASP A 132 -5.35 -8.02 6.43
C ASP A 132 -5.77 -6.64 6.97
N LEU A 133 -7.08 -6.38 7.03
CA LEU A 133 -7.62 -5.09 7.48
C LEU A 133 -7.14 -4.71 8.89
N THR A 134 -7.14 -5.66 9.83
CA THR A 134 -6.74 -5.39 11.21
C THR A 134 -5.25 -5.05 11.27
N GLN A 135 -4.42 -5.78 10.53
CA GLN A 135 -2.99 -5.50 10.44
C GLN A 135 -2.70 -4.15 9.79
N TRP A 136 -3.42 -3.79 8.72
CA TRP A 136 -3.33 -2.46 8.11
C TRP A 136 -3.64 -1.35 9.12
N LEU A 137 -4.75 -1.47 9.86
CA LEU A 137 -5.12 -0.51 10.90
C LEU A 137 -4.03 -0.39 11.98
N MET A 138 -3.44 -1.50 12.42
CA MET A 138 -2.36 -1.51 13.42
C MET A 138 -1.05 -0.86 12.94
N HIS A 139 -0.82 -0.86 11.63
CA HIS A 139 0.38 -0.28 11.04
C HIS A 139 0.24 1.22 10.77
N GLU A 140 -0.98 1.67 10.46
CA GLU A 140 -1.29 3.06 10.13
C GLU A 140 -1.62 3.90 11.37
N LEU A 141 -2.35 3.35 12.33
CA LEU A 141 -2.73 4.07 13.54
C LEU A 141 -1.67 3.94 14.64
N SER A 142 -1.45 5.02 15.37
CA SER A 142 -0.69 5.01 16.63
C SER A 142 -1.43 4.23 17.72
N ALA A 143 -0.73 3.90 18.80
CA ALA A 143 -1.34 3.23 19.95
C ALA A 143 -2.49 4.04 20.59
N SER A 144 -2.44 5.38 20.54
CA SER A 144 -3.51 6.24 21.06
C SER A 144 -4.75 6.19 20.17
N GLU A 145 -4.58 6.35 18.86
CA GLU A 145 -5.68 6.30 17.89
C GLU A 145 -6.32 4.92 17.84
N MET A 146 -5.52 3.86 17.96
CA MET A 146 -6.05 2.50 18.06
C MET A 146 -6.91 2.34 19.33
N ASN A 147 -6.48 2.92 20.45
CA ASN A 147 -7.25 2.90 21.68
C ASN A 147 -8.56 3.70 21.54
N GLU A 148 -8.53 4.86 20.90
CA GLU A 148 -9.75 5.63 20.59
C GLU A 148 -10.72 4.85 19.70
N LEU A 149 -10.21 4.17 18.67
CA LEU A 149 -11.03 3.36 17.78
C LEU A 149 -11.68 2.17 18.52
N ARG A 150 -10.96 1.54 19.44
CA ARG A 150 -11.49 0.50 20.35
C ARG A 150 -12.54 1.04 21.30
N LEU A 151 -12.35 2.24 21.85
CA LEU A 151 -13.35 2.87 22.72
C LEU A 151 -14.64 3.20 21.96
N LEU A 152 -14.53 3.63 20.70
CA LEU A 152 -15.69 3.86 19.84
C LEU A 152 -16.39 2.55 19.45
N ASN A 153 -15.65 1.45 19.33
CA ASN A 153 -16.15 0.18 18.83
C ASN A 153 -15.66 -1.01 19.68
N PRO A 154 -16.13 -1.15 20.94
CA PRO A 154 -15.58 -2.11 21.90
C PRO A 154 -15.81 -3.58 21.56
N ASN A 155 -16.67 -3.85 20.57
CA ASN A 155 -17.03 -5.21 20.15
C ASN A 155 -16.23 -5.69 18.93
N LEU A 156 -15.37 -4.84 18.36
CA LEU A 156 -14.58 -5.19 17.18
C LEU A 156 -13.29 -5.93 17.56
N PRO A 157 -12.85 -6.89 16.75
CA PRO A 157 -11.62 -7.64 16.99
C PRO A 157 -10.38 -6.86 16.49
N ILE A 158 -10.16 -5.67 17.03
CA ILE A 158 -9.07 -4.73 16.68
C ILE A 158 -8.26 -4.34 17.90
#